data_AF-A0A2Z5UXC2-F1
#
_entry.id   AF-A0A2Z5UXC2-F1
#
_cell.length_a   1.000
_cell.length_b   1.000
_cell.length_c   1.000
_cell.angle_alpha   90.00
_cell.angle_beta   90.00
_cell.angle_gamma   90.00
#
_symmetry.space_group_name_H-M   'P 1'
#
loop_
_entity.id
_entity.type
_entity.pdbx_description
1 polymer ?
#
loop_
_entity_poly.entity_id
_entity_poly.type
_entity_poly.pdbx_seq_one_letter_code
_entity_poly.pdbx_strand_id
1 'polypeptide(L)'
;MQTERVTFLTSPDHKKALDAFAAKRGESVGNVVREATSRYIAGRVSDDEEEALKLLAQELNEAVPKMRASLERSITKLEKTRKEVDKMLRDAGVRK
;
A
#
# COMPACT_ATOMS: atom_id res chain seq x y z
N MET A 1 -15.55 -28.28 -1.80
CA MET A 1 -15.69 -27.60 -0.49
C MET A 1 -17.05 -28.00 0.06
N GLN A 2 -17.11 -28.72 1.19
CA GLN A 2 -18.38 -28.94 1.88
C GLN A 2 -18.67 -27.69 2.71
N THR A 3 -19.87 -27.12 2.56
CA THR A 3 -20.32 -25.96 3.32
C THR A 3 -21.50 -26.36 4.18
N GLU A 4 -21.40 -26.13 5.48
CA GLU A 4 -22.48 -26.37 6.43
C GLU A 4 -23.26 -25.08 6.72
N ARG A 5 -24.55 -25.22 7.04
CA ARG A 5 -25.39 -24.09 7.42
C ARG A 5 -25.20 -23.76 8.89
N VAL A 6 -24.58 -22.61 9.16
CA VAL A 6 -24.42 -22.07 10.52
C VAL A 6 -25.49 -21.02 10.78
N THR A 7 -26.13 -21.07 11.94
CA THR A 7 -27.04 -20.03 12.43
C THR A 7 -26.52 -19.53 13.78
N PHE A 8 -26.38 -18.22 13.92
CA PHE A 8 -26.00 -17.59 15.19
C PHE A 8 -27.07 -16.58 15.57
N LEU A 9 -27.28 -16.43 16.88
CA LEU A 9 -28.19 -15.45 17.43
C LEU A 9 -27.42 -14.17 17.74
N THR A 10 -27.98 -13.03 17.37
CA THR A 10 -27.42 -11.71 17.62
C THR A 10 -28.53 -10.71 17.87
N SER A 11 -28.20 -9.54 18.42
CA SER A 11 -29.18 -8.48 18.60
C SER A 11 -29.64 -7.91 17.24
N PRO A 12 -30.86 -7.37 17.14
CA PRO A 12 -31.33 -6.73 15.92
C PRO A 12 -30.39 -5.61 15.42
N ASP A 13 -29.80 -4.85 16.34
CA ASP A 13 -28.91 -3.75 16.00
C ASP A 13 -27.57 -4.24 15.46
N HIS A 14 -26.99 -5.30 16.06
CA HIS A 14 -25.79 -5.93 15.52
C HIS A 14 -26.02 -6.55 14.14
N LYS A 15 -27.20 -7.14 13.90
CA LYS A 15 -27.55 -7.64 12.58
C LYS A 15 -27.55 -6.52 11.54
N LYS A 16 -28.22 -5.39 11.83
CA LYS A 16 -28.25 -4.22 10.93
C LYS A 16 -26.85 -3.66 10.66
N ALA A 17 -26.02 -3.56 11.69
CA ALA A 17 -24.64 -3.08 11.56
C ALA A 17 -23.81 -4.01 10.66
N LEU A 18 -23.95 -5.33 10.82
CA LEU A 18 -23.23 -6.32 10.04
C LEU A 18 -23.70 -6.34 8.57
N ASP A 19 -25.02 -6.24 8.34
CA ASP A 19 -25.60 -6.12 6.99
C ASP A 19 -25.08 -4.86 6.27
N ALA A 20 -25.06 -3.71 6.95
CA ALA A 20 -24.55 -2.46 6.40
C ALA A 20 -23.03 -2.52 6.11
N PHE A 21 -22.25 -3.14 6.99
CA PHE A 21 -20.82 -3.33 6.80
C PHE A 21 -20.52 -4.21 5.58
N ALA A 22 -21.23 -5.33 5.43
CA ALA A 22 -21.09 -6.23 4.29
C ALA A 22 -21.48 -5.53 2.97
N ALA A 23 -22.60 -4.80 2.98
CA ALA A 23 -23.07 -4.03 1.82
C ALA A 23 -22.04 -2.97 1.36
N LYS A 24 -21.42 -2.24 2.31
CA LYS A 24 -20.37 -1.25 2.01
C LYS A 24 -19.16 -1.88 1.33
N ARG A 25 -18.85 -3.14 1.63
CA ARG A 25 -17.74 -3.90 1.04
C ARG A 25 -18.11 -4.62 -0.26
N GLY A 26 -19.39 -4.62 -0.66
CA GLY A 26 -19.86 -5.40 -1.81
C GLY A 26 -19.81 -6.91 -1.58
N GLU A 27 -19.85 -7.35 -0.33
CA GLU A 27 -19.70 -8.75 0.07
C GLU A 27 -20.95 -9.27 0.80
N SER A 28 -21.09 -10.59 0.92
CA SER A 28 -22.12 -11.18 1.78
C SER A 28 -21.69 -11.19 3.24
N VAL A 29 -22.66 -11.13 4.16
CA VAL A 29 -22.41 -11.26 5.60
C VAL A 29 -21.67 -12.54 5.95
N GLY A 30 -22.01 -13.65 5.30
CA GLY A 30 -21.31 -14.92 5.50
C GLY A 30 -19.82 -14.85 5.12
N ASN A 31 -19.47 -14.06 4.10
CA ASN A 31 -18.08 -13.86 3.71
C ASN A 31 -17.32 -13.06 4.77
N VAL A 32 -17.91 -11.96 5.24
CA VAL A 32 -17.35 -11.14 6.32
C VAL A 32 -17.12 -11.96 7.58
N VAL A 33 -18.11 -12.75 7.99
CA VAL A 33 -18.00 -13.60 9.19
C VAL A 33 -16.94 -14.67 9.00
N ARG A 34 -16.88 -15.33 7.83
CA ARG A 34 -15.85 -16.32 7.52
C ARG A 34 -14.45 -15.71 7.58
N GLU A 35 -14.24 -14.56 6.96
CA GLU A 35 -12.97 -13.84 6.98
C GLU A 35 -12.56 -13.46 8.41
N ALA A 36 -13.46 -12.84 9.17
CA ALA A 36 -13.21 -12.46 10.55
C ALA A 36 -12.89 -13.68 11.43
N THR A 37 -13.60 -14.79 11.23
CA THR A 37 -13.38 -16.05 11.95
C THR A 37 -12.06 -16.68 11.57
N SER A 38 -11.69 -16.71 10.28
CA SER A 38 -10.39 -17.20 9.83
C SER A 38 -9.26 -16.39 10.45
N ARG A 39 -9.37 -15.06 10.50
CA ARG A 39 -8.39 -14.19 11.17
C ARG A 39 -8.34 -14.41 12.69
N TYR A 40 -9.48 -14.69 13.32
CA TYR A 40 -9.53 -14.97 14.75
C TYR A 40 -8.91 -16.34 15.09
N ILE A 41 -9.21 -17.38 14.30
CA ILE A 41 -8.72 -18.75 14.48
C ILE A 41 -7.26 -18.90 14.10
N ALA A 42 -6.79 -18.22 13.05
CA ALA A 42 -5.40 -18.23 12.64
C ALA A 42 -4.45 -17.59 13.68
N GLY A 43 -5.00 -17.10 14.80
CA GLY A 43 -4.34 -16.19 15.70
C GLY A 43 -4.36 -14.80 15.07
N ARG A 44 -4.39 -13.76 15.92
CA ARG A 44 -4.00 -12.41 15.47
C ARG A 44 -2.74 -12.57 14.62
N VAL A 45 -2.66 -11.88 13.48
CA VAL A 45 -1.37 -11.44 12.89
C VAL A 45 -0.48 -11.20 14.10
N SER A 46 0.54 -12.02 14.31
CA SER A 46 1.20 -12.02 15.63
C SER A 46 1.59 -10.58 15.92
N ASP A 47 1.53 -10.14 17.18
CA ASP A 47 1.88 -8.74 17.50
C ASP A 47 3.25 -8.36 16.88
N ASP A 48 4.12 -9.36 16.65
CA ASP A 48 5.38 -9.27 15.90
C ASP A 48 5.24 -8.93 14.40
N GLU A 49 4.27 -9.50 13.68
CA GLU A 49 4.00 -9.18 12.27
C GLU A 49 3.46 -7.75 12.10
N GLU A 50 2.61 -7.30 13.03
CA GLU A 50 2.09 -5.93 13.01
C GLU A 50 3.17 -4.90 13.36
N GLU A 51 4.04 -5.22 14.33
CA GLU A 51 5.23 -4.40 14.64
C GLU A 51 6.23 -4.39 13.49
N ALA A 52 6.49 -5.53 12.84
CA ALA A 52 7.35 -5.59 11.65
C ALA A 52 6.80 -4.71 10.51
N LEU A 53 5.47 -4.70 10.30
CA LEU A 53 4.84 -3.85 9.30
C LEU A 53 5.00 -2.36 9.62
N LYS A 54 4.88 -1.97 10.90
CA LYS A 54 5.09 -0.58 11.35
C LYS A 54 6.53 -0.13 11.11
N LEU A 55 7.51 -0.98 11.41
CA LEU A 55 8.92 -0.70 11.17
C LEU A 55 9.19 -0.49 9.67
N LEU A 56 8.68 -1.40 8.82
CA LEU A 56 8.79 -1.26 7.36
C LEU A 56 8.15 0.02 6.85
N ALA A 57 6.99 0.40 7.39
CA ALA A 57 6.32 1.64 7.02
C ALA A 57 7.14 2.88 7.41
N GLN A 58 7.80 2.87 8.57
CA GLN A 58 8.70 3.95 9.00
C GLN A 58 9.91 4.06 8.07
N GLU A 59 10.57 2.94 7.74
CA GLU A 59 11.69 2.92 6.81
C GLU A 59 11.30 3.46 5.42
N LEU A 60 10.13 3.07 4.90
CA LEU A 60 9.59 3.58 3.64
C LEU A 60 9.36 5.09 3.67
N ASN A 61 8.77 5.60 4.76
CA ASN A 61 8.51 7.02 4.93
C ASN A 61 9.80 7.86 4.98
N GLU A 62 10.91 7.29 5.43
CA GLU A 62 12.21 7.94 5.37
C GLU A 62 12.92 7.78 4.02
N ALA A 63 12.88 6.57 3.45
CA ALA A 63 13.63 6.23 2.24
C ALA A 63 13.07 6.93 1.00
N VAL A 64 11.74 6.96 0.84
CA VAL A 64 11.09 7.51 -0.36
C VAL A 64 11.43 8.99 -0.59
N PRO A 65 11.34 9.89 0.41
CA PRO A 65 11.76 11.29 0.22
C PRO A 65 13.25 11.42 -0.14
N LYS A 66 14.13 10.64 0.49
CA LYS A 66 15.57 10.65 0.21
C LYS A 66 15.85 10.21 -1.24
N MET A 67 15.19 9.15 -1.70
CA MET A 67 15.28 8.66 -3.07
C MET A 67 14.80 9.72 -4.06
N ARG A 68 13.63 10.32 -3.83
CA ARG A 68 13.09 11.38 -4.68
C ARG A 68 14.05 12.56 -4.80
N ALA A 69 14.56 13.06 -3.66
CA ALA A 69 15.53 14.15 -3.65
C ALA A 69 16.83 13.78 -4.40
N SER A 70 17.27 12.52 -4.31
CA SER A 70 18.43 12.05 -5.04
C SER A 70 18.20 12.02 -6.56
N LEU A 71 17.01 11.56 -6.99
CA LEU A 71 16.64 11.54 -8.40
C LEU A 71 16.52 12.97 -8.97
N GLU A 72 15.89 13.88 -8.25
CA GLU A 72 15.78 15.30 -8.65
C GLU A 72 17.17 15.93 -8.83
N ARG A 73 18.10 15.72 -7.88
CA ARG A 73 19.50 16.20 -8.01
C ARG A 73 20.19 15.61 -9.24
N SER A 74 20.01 14.32 -9.51
CA SER A 74 20.61 13.66 -10.67
C SER A 74 20.07 14.23 -11.98
N ILE A 75 18.75 14.46 -12.08
CA ILE A 75 18.13 15.08 -13.24
C ILE A 75 18.72 16.46 -13.49
N THR A 76 18.76 17.33 -12.47
CA THR A 76 19.33 18.68 -12.61
C THR A 76 20.79 18.64 -13.05
N LYS A 77 21.59 17.71 -12.50
CA LYS A 77 22.99 17.56 -12.88
C LYS A 77 23.14 17.12 -14.34
N LEU A 78 22.34 16.14 -14.78
CA LEU A 78 22.34 15.68 -16.16
C LEU A 78 21.92 16.79 -17.14
N GLU A 79 20.91 17.58 -16.81
CA GLU A 79 20.50 18.73 -17.62
C GLU A 79 21.61 19.78 -17.74
N LYS A 80 22.30 20.07 -16.63
CA LYS A 80 23.44 21.00 -16.63
C LYS A 80 24.57 20.47 -17.50
N THR A 81 24.98 19.22 -17.31
CA THR A 81 26.03 18.59 -18.11
C THR A 81 25.65 18.58 -19.59
N ARG A 82 24.39 18.26 -19.91
CA ARG A 82 23.91 18.30 -21.30
C ARG A 82 24.02 19.70 -21.90
N LYS A 83 23.64 20.75 -21.18
CA LYS A 83 23.77 22.14 -21.65
C LYS A 83 25.23 22.53 -21.87
N GLU A 84 26.13 22.13 -20.98
CA GLU A 84 27.57 22.40 -21.11
C GLU A 84 28.17 21.68 -22.32
N VAL A 85 27.83 20.40 -22.52
CA VAL A 85 28.24 19.62 -23.70
C VAL A 85 27.66 20.21 -24.98
N ASP A 86 26.37 20.56 -24.99
CA ASP A 86 25.72 21.17 -26.15
C ASP A 86 26.38 22.51 -26.52
N LYS A 87 26.73 23.34 -25.53
CA LYS A 87 27.48 24.58 -25.75
C LYS A 87 28.87 24.30 -26.34
N MET A 88 29.63 23.39 -25.73
CA MET A 88 30.97 23.02 -26.20
C MET A 88 30.95 22.50 -27.65
N LEU A 89 29.95 21.68 -28.00
CA LEU A 89 29.79 21.16 -29.37
C LEU A 89 29.38 22.24 -30.37
N ARG A 90 28.60 23.25 -29.96
CA ARG A 90 28.28 24.42 -30.80
C ARG A 90 29.50 25.31 -31.02
N ASP A 91 30.24 25.60 -29.95
CA ASP A 91 31.48 26.41 -30.01
C ASP A 91 32.53 25.74 -30.91
N ALA A 92 32.59 24.40 -30.93
CA ALA A 92 33.44 23.62 -31.82
C ALA A 92 32.91 23.47 -33.27
N GLY A 93 31.74 24.03 -33.59
CA GLY A 93 31.13 23.96 -34.93
C GLY A 93 30.58 22.58 -35.31
N VAL A 94 30.55 21.62 -34.39
CA VAL A 94 30.09 20.24 -34.61
C VAL A 94 28.56 20.13 -34.55
N ARG A 95 27.90 21.06 -33.84
CA ARG A 95 26.45 21.08 -33.64
C ARG A 95 25.89 22.48 -33.92
N LYS A 96 24.77 22.59 -34.64
CA LYS A 96 24.09 23.88 -34.91
C LYS A 96 23.28 24.35 -33.70
#